data_AF-A0A072NQ77-F1
#
_entry.id   AF-A0A072NQ77-F1
#
_cell.length_a   1.000
_cell.length_b   1.000
_cell.length_c   1.000
_cell.angle_alpha   90.00
_cell.angle_beta   90.00
_cell.angle_gamma   90.00
#
_symmetry.space_group_name_H-M   'P 1'
#
loop_
_entity.id
_entity.type
_entity.pdbx_description
1 polymer ?
#
loop_
_entity_poly.entity_id
_entity_poly.type
_entity_poly.pdbx_seq_one_letter_code
_entity_poly.pdbx_strand_id
1 'polypeptide(L)'
;MLTNDGEIAHKILHSEHEHEKEYIVTVDKPITDAFINEMEQGVEILNTITKTCKVQPINETIFRIILTQGLNRQIRRMCKQLTFEPSHG
;
A
#
# COMPACT_ATOMS: atom_id res chain seq x y z
N MET A 1 7.73 -18.40 -19.26
CA MET A 1 6.81 -17.29 -19.54
C MET A 1 6.51 -16.60 -18.23
N LEU A 2 6.98 -15.37 -18.05
CA LEU A 2 6.85 -14.58 -16.83
C LEU A 2 5.71 -13.58 -17.08
N THR A 3 4.48 -13.99 -16.77
CA THR A 3 3.30 -13.18 -17.08
C THR A 3 2.86 -12.44 -15.83
N ASN A 4 2.69 -11.12 -15.98
CA ASN A 4 1.90 -10.25 -15.10
C ASN A 4 2.59 -9.62 -13.87
N ASP A 5 3.80 -9.10 -14.02
CA ASP A 5 4.25 -8.00 -13.15
C ASP A 5 3.50 -6.71 -13.55
N GLY A 6 2.23 -6.61 -13.15
CA GLY A 6 1.50 -5.34 -13.20
C GLY A 6 2.31 -4.27 -12.48
N GLU A 7 2.48 -3.12 -13.13
CA GLU A 7 3.26 -1.95 -12.69
C GLU A 7 2.71 -1.37 -11.37
N ILE A 8 2.91 -2.08 -10.26
CA ILE A 8 2.48 -1.65 -8.93
C ILE A 8 3.53 -0.67 -8.40
N ALA A 9 3.35 0.60 -8.74
CA ALA A 9 3.97 1.83 -8.23
C ALA A 9 4.66 2.65 -9.31
N HIS A 10 3.90 3.55 -9.96
CA HIS A 10 4.49 4.66 -10.70
C HIS A 10 5.12 5.61 -9.68
N LYS A 11 6.45 5.63 -9.63
CA LYS A 11 7.24 6.25 -8.57
C LYS A 11 7.39 7.75 -8.84
N ILE A 12 6.40 8.55 -8.43
CA ILE A 12 6.54 10.02 -8.42
C ILE A 12 7.33 10.41 -7.18
N LEU A 13 8.66 10.48 -7.29
CA LEU A 13 9.55 10.91 -6.20
C LEU A 13 9.58 12.46 -6.13
N HIS A 14 8.64 13.06 -5.40
CA HIS A 14 8.84 14.40 -4.84
C HIS A 14 9.36 14.26 -3.40
N SER A 15 10.67 14.43 -3.20
CA SER A 15 11.28 14.52 -1.86
C SER A 15 11.40 15.99 -1.48
N GLU A 16 10.32 16.59 -1.00
CA GLU A 16 10.36 17.95 -0.44
C GLU A 16 10.68 17.96 1.06
N HIS A 17 10.53 16.85 1.77
CA HIS A 17 10.87 16.72 3.20
C HIS A 17 11.60 15.39 3.44
N GLU A 18 12.76 15.42 4.10
CA GLU A 18 13.81 14.35 4.19
C GLU A 18 13.37 12.93 4.60
N HIS A 19 12.10 12.66 4.93
CA HIS A 19 11.64 11.36 5.43
C HIS A 19 10.35 10.81 4.83
N GLU A 20 9.54 11.62 4.13
CA GLU A 20 8.26 11.17 3.58
C GLU A 20 8.42 10.71 2.13
N LYS A 21 7.82 9.57 1.79
CA LYS A 21 7.82 9.01 0.46
C LYS A 21 6.41 8.76 -0.01
N GLU A 22 6.11 9.35 -1.14
CA GLU A 22 4.81 9.24 -1.77
C GLU A 22 4.81 8.22 -2.90
N TYR A 23 3.74 7.45 -2.98
CA TYR A 23 3.55 6.44 -4.01
C TYR A 23 2.11 6.44 -4.50
N ILE A 24 1.93 6.23 -5.81
CA ILE A 24 0.63 5.95 -6.40
C ILE A 24 0.61 4.47 -6.77
N VAL A 25 -0.34 3.75 -6.20
CA VAL A 25 -0.46 2.30 -6.28
C VAL A 25 -1.77 1.99 -6.99
N THR A 26 -1.68 1.17 -8.03
CA THR A 26 -2.84 0.61 -8.72
C THR A 26 -3.00 -0.84 -8.31
N VAL A 27 -4.22 -1.23 -7.97
CA VAL A 27 -4.60 -2.59 -7.59
C VAL A 27 -5.60 -3.16 -8.59
N ASP A 28 -5.68 -4.49 -8.65
CA ASP A 28 -6.59 -5.19 -9.56
C ASP A 28 -8.05 -5.21 -9.04
N LYS A 29 -8.21 -5.04 -7.72
CA LYS A 29 -9.51 -5.03 -7.03
C LYS A 29 -9.90 -3.62 -6.58
N PRO A 30 -11.20 -3.30 -6.50
CA PRO A 30 -11.64 -2.03 -5.97
C PRO A 30 -11.24 -1.88 -4.49
N ILE A 31 -10.78 -0.69 -4.15
CA ILE A 31 -10.33 -0.29 -2.83
C ILE A 31 -11.56 0.13 -2.03
N THR A 32 -11.72 -0.39 -0.82
CA THR A 32 -12.82 -0.04 0.08
C THR A 32 -12.33 0.89 1.20
N ASP A 33 -13.24 1.61 1.84
CA ASP A 33 -12.93 2.43 3.01
C ASP A 33 -12.28 1.63 4.14
N ALA A 34 -12.67 0.36 4.29
CA ALA A 34 -12.06 -0.57 5.24
C ALA A 34 -10.57 -0.83 4.92
N PHE A 35 -10.25 -1.09 3.65
CA PHE A 35 -8.87 -1.27 3.20
C PHE A 35 -8.01 -0.03 3.47
N ILE A 36 -8.56 1.17 3.25
CA ILE A 36 -7.88 2.43 3.53
C ILE A 36 -7.62 2.54 5.03
N ASN A 37 -8.64 2.30 5.87
CA ASN A 37 -8.50 2.39 7.32
C ASN A 37 -7.44 1.41 7.85
N GLU A 38 -7.42 0.17 7.37
CA GLU A 38 -6.40 -0.82 7.77
C GLU A 38 -4.99 -0.42 7.31
N MET A 39 -4.84 0.09 6.08
CA MET A 39 -3.56 0.62 5.61
C MET A 39 -3.07 1.79 6.48
N GLU A 40 -3.98 2.69 6.88
CA GLU A 40 -3.66 3.88 7.68
C GLU A 40 -3.33 3.54 9.13
N GLN A 41 -4.03 2.56 9.73
CA GLN A 41 -3.72 2.08 11.08
C GLN A 41 -2.39 1.34 11.16
N GLY A 42 -1.93 0.78 10.04
CA GLY A 42 -0.69 0.04 9.93
C GLY A 42 -0.95 -1.46 9.89
N VAL A 43 -0.19 -2.14 9.03
CA VAL A 43 -0.39 -3.55 8.71
C VAL A 43 0.77 -4.34 9.29
N GLU A 44 0.49 -5.51 9.85
CA GLU A 44 1.53 -6.42 10.31
C GLU A 44 2.21 -7.11 9.12
N ILE A 45 3.47 -6.75 8.88
CA ILE A 45 4.31 -7.34 7.84
C ILE A 45 5.64 -7.76 8.46
N LEU A 46 6.20 -8.92 8.08
CA LEU A 46 7.53 -9.36 8.56
C LEU A 46 7.67 -9.41 10.09
N ASN A 47 6.63 -9.83 10.82
CA ASN A 47 6.60 -9.82 12.28
C ASN A 47 6.85 -8.42 12.90
N THR A 48 6.55 -7.36 12.16
CA THR A 48 6.54 -5.99 12.67
C THR A 48 5.32 -5.26 12.15
N ILE A 49 4.78 -4.36 12.96
CA ILE A 49 3.66 -3.51 12.56
C ILE A 49 4.25 -2.29 11.85
N THR A 50 3.77 -1.99 10.64
CA THR A 50 4.17 -0.74 9.97
C THR A 50 3.63 0.46 10.74
N LYS A 51 4.34 1.59 10.72
CA LYS A 51 3.78 2.83 11.26
C LYS A 51 2.50 3.22 10.53
N THR A 52 1.70 4.04 11.20
CA THR A 52 0.54 4.69 10.59
C THR A 52 0.99 5.49 9.37
N CYS A 53 0.30 5.30 8.26
CA CYS A 53 0.59 5.93 6.98
C CYS A 53 -0.64 6.71 6.52
N LYS A 54 -0.48 7.67 5.60
CA LYS A 54 -1.64 8.34 5.00
C LYS A 54 -1.99 7.66 3.69
N VAL A 55 -3.25 7.29 3.53
CA VAL A 55 -3.76 6.70 2.29
C VAL A 55 -4.90 7.56 1.75
N GLN A 56 -4.77 7.99 0.50
CA GLN A 56 -5.79 8.74 -0.20
C GLN A 56 -6.25 7.96 -1.42
N PRO A 57 -7.51 7.49 -1.48
CA PRO A 57 -8.05 6.93 -2.71
C PRO A 57 -8.10 8.02 -3.78
N ILE A 58 -7.61 7.70 -4.97
CA ILE A 58 -7.71 8.57 -6.14
C ILE A 58 -8.88 8.11 -7.00
N ASN A 59 -8.99 6.79 -7.23
CA ASN A 59 -10.05 6.14 -8.00
C ASN A 59 -10.45 4.82 -7.30
N GLU A 60 -11.40 4.09 -7.89
CA GLU A 60 -11.85 2.79 -7.39
C GLU A 60 -10.71 1.78 -7.24
N THR A 61 -9.70 1.81 -8.10
CA THR A 61 -8.56 0.86 -8.09
C THR A 61 -7.20 1.52 -7.91
N ILE A 62 -7.17 2.85 -7.72
CA ILE A 62 -5.93 3.62 -7.59
C ILE A 62 -5.95 4.40 -6.29
N PHE A 63 -4.89 4.28 -5.50
CA PHE A 63 -4.70 5.08 -4.29
C PHE A 63 -3.29 5.63 -4.20
N ARG A 64 -3.17 6.75 -3.51
CA ARG A 64 -1.92 7.36 -3.07
C ARG A 64 -1.63 6.92 -1.65
N ILE A 65 -0.38 6.57 -1.38
CA ILE A 65 0.10 6.24 -0.04
C ILE A 65 1.35 7.03 0.28
N ILE A 66 1.39 7.62 1.48
CA ILE A 66 2.52 8.39 1.99
C ILE A 66 3.12 7.60 3.16
N LEU A 67 4.36 7.14 2.96
CA LEU A 67 5.12 6.36 3.92
C LEU A 67 6.24 7.22 4.49
N THR A 68 6.41 7.22 5.81
CA THR A 68 7.59 7.80 6.47
C THR A 68 8.73 6.80 6.65
N GLN A 69 8.46 5.53 6.33
CA GLN A 69 9.39 4.40 6.46
C GLN A 69 9.68 3.78 5.09
N GLY A 70 10.92 3.33 4.89
CA GLY A 70 11.38 2.72 3.65
C GLY A 70 11.65 1.23 3.76
N LEU A 71 10.67 0.41 4.18
CA LEU A 71 10.87 -1.04 4.28
C LEU A 71 10.87 -1.71 2.89
N ASN A 72 11.66 -2.77 2.73
CA ASN A 72 11.80 -3.47 1.44
C ASN A 72 10.47 -4.14 1.04
N ARG A 73 9.89 -3.69 -0.08
CA ARG A 73 8.59 -4.11 -0.62
C ARG A 73 7.40 -3.89 0.35
N GLN A 74 7.46 -2.86 1.19
CA GLN A 74 6.41 -2.54 2.17
C GLN A 74 5.01 -2.54 1.56
N ILE A 75 4.76 -1.68 0.57
CA ILE A 75 3.45 -1.53 -0.08
C ILE A 75 2.95 -2.87 -0.63
N ARG A 76 3.80 -3.61 -1.35
CA ARG A 76 3.44 -4.92 -1.89
C ARG A 76 3.06 -5.92 -0.79
N ARG A 77 3.74 -5.89 0.36
CA ARG A 77 3.43 -6.77 1.51
C ARG A 77 2.15 -6.33 2.21
N MET A 78 1.94 -5.03 2.41
CA MET A 78 0.71 -4.47 2.98
C MET A 78 -0.49 -4.84 2.10
N CYS A 79 -0.41 -4.57 0.79
CA CYS A 79 -1.44 -4.98 -0.15
C CYS A 79 -1.65 -6.51 -0.12
N LYS A 80 -0.60 -7.33 0.01
CA LYS A 80 -0.74 -8.79 0.05
C LYS A 80 -1.45 -9.28 1.31
N GLN A 81 -1.19 -8.66 2.47
CA GLN A 81 -1.94 -8.98 3.69
C GLN A 81 -3.43 -8.64 3.53
N LEU A 82 -3.72 -7.46 2.99
CA LEU A 82 -5.10 -6.99 2.82
C LEU A 82 -5.84 -7.64 1.62
N THR A 83 -5.11 -8.14 0.61
CA THR A 83 -5.68 -8.83 -0.57
C THR A 83 -6.05 -10.29 -0.26
N PHE A 84 -5.68 -10.79 0.92
CA PHE A 84 -6.03 -12.12 1.40
C PHE A 84 -6.97 -12.01 2.61
N GLU A 85 -8.28 -11.90 2.36
CA GLU A 85 -9.22 -12.58 3.25
C GLU A 85 -9.23 -14.07 2.84
N PRO A 86 -9.01 -14.95 3.80
CA PRO A 86 -10.10 -15.83 4.17
C PRO A 86 -10.65 -15.36 5.50
N SER A 87 -11.90 -14.91 5.45
CA SER A 87 -12.83 -14.96 6.56
C SER A 87 -12.63 -16.27 7.33
N HIS A 88 -12.14 -16.17 8.55
CA HIS A 88 -12.16 -17.30 9.48
C HIS A 88 -13.60 -17.43 9.98
N GLY A 89 -14.27 -18.49 9.52
CA GLY A 89 -15.44 -19.07 10.19
C GLY A 89 -15.03 -20.02 11.31
#